data_AF-A0A7D8YEA8-F1
#
_entry.id   AF-A0A7D8YEA8-F1
#
_cell.length_a   1.000
_cell.length_b   1.000
_cell.length_c   1.000
_cell.angle_alpha   90.00
_cell.angle_beta   90.00
_cell.angle_gamma   90.00
#
_symmetry.space_group_name_H-M   'P 1'
#
loop_
_entity.id
_entity.type
_entity.pdbx_description
1 polymer ?
#
loop_
_entity_poly.entity_id
_entity_poly.type
_entity_poly.pdbx_seq_one_letter_code
_entity_poly.pdbx_strand_id
1 'polypeptide(L)'
;MRSTAKILAGIAIAVVLFVFAAYVELTARSRYGGTMSIDGLPINNARVTGTWTPDIFWVGKAWAIEIQSAEDLELRLDGRVYVIPKGSHELYSNHDATNTGKFGSRDFWGYPEKVEVRPLNRMP
;
A
#
# COMPACT_ATOMS: atom_id res chain seq x y z
N MET A 1 -0.15 -49.68 2.85
CA MET A 1 -1.42 -48.94 3.04
C MET A 1 -1.41 -47.92 4.19
N ARG A 2 -0.86 -48.22 5.39
CA ARG A 2 -0.82 -47.24 6.51
C ARG A 2 0.00 -45.96 6.26
N SER A 3 1.00 -46.00 5.38
CA SER A 3 1.85 -44.84 5.06
C SER A 3 1.13 -43.81 4.17
N THR A 4 0.45 -44.28 3.12
CA THR A 4 -0.29 -43.42 2.18
C THR A 4 -1.42 -42.65 2.88
N ALA A 5 -2.15 -43.29 3.80
CA ALA A 5 -3.20 -42.63 4.57
C ALA A 5 -2.67 -41.48 5.45
N LYS A 6 -1.47 -41.65 6.05
CA LYS A 6 -0.81 -40.60 6.84
C LYS A 6 -0.35 -39.42 5.98
N ILE A 7 0.19 -39.71 4.79
CA ILE A 7 0.61 -38.68 3.83
C ILE A 7 -0.61 -37.87 3.37
N LEU A 8 -1.71 -38.54 2.99
CA LEU A 8 -2.95 -37.87 2.59
C LEU A 8 -3.55 -37.03 3.72
N ALA A 9 -3.54 -37.53 4.96
CA ALA A 9 -3.97 -36.76 6.12
C ALA A 9 -3.09 -35.52 6.36
N GLY A 10 -1.77 -35.65 6.23
CA GLY A 10 -0.84 -34.53 6.33
C GLY A 10 -1.08 -33.47 5.26
N ILE A 11 -1.29 -33.87 4.01
CA ILE A 11 -1.63 -32.95 2.91
C ILE A 11 -2.97 -32.26 3.19
N ALA A 12 -3.99 -33.01 3.61
CA ALA A 12 -5.30 -32.44 3.93
C ALA A 12 -5.20 -31.37 5.05
N ILE A 13 -4.42 -31.63 6.10
CA ILE A 13 -4.16 -30.65 7.18
C ILE A 13 -3.46 -29.42 6.61
N ALA A 14 -2.41 -29.59 5.81
CA ALA A 14 -1.68 -28.47 5.20
C ALA A 14 -2.59 -27.61 4.31
N VAL A 15 -3.46 -28.23 3.51
CA VAL A 15 -4.44 -27.54 2.67
C VAL A 15 -5.44 -26.76 3.53
N VAL A 16 -5.98 -27.37 4.59
CA VAL A 16 -6.92 -26.69 5.50
C VAL A 16 -6.25 -25.48 6.18
N LEU A 17 -5.01 -25.64 6.65
CA LEU A 17 -4.26 -24.54 7.26
C LEU A 17 -3.99 -23.41 6.27
N PHE A 18 -3.66 -23.75 5.02
CA PHE A 18 -3.45 -22.76 3.96
C PHE A 18 -4.74 -22.00 3.64
N VAL A 19 -5.86 -22.70 3.47
CA VAL A 19 -7.17 -22.07 3.22
C VAL A 19 -7.56 -21.18 4.39
N PHE A 20 -7.34 -21.63 5.63
CA PHE A 20 -7.60 -20.82 6.82
C PHE A 20 -6.74 -19.55 6.85
N ALA A 21 -5.43 -19.67 6.60
CA ALA A 21 -4.54 -18.51 6.55
C ALA A 21 -4.96 -17.52 5.45
N ALA A 22 -5.29 -18.01 4.25
CA ALA A 22 -5.78 -17.17 3.16
C ALA A 22 -7.11 -16.47 3.51
N TYR A 23 -8.03 -17.16 4.18
CA TYR A 23 -9.29 -16.59 4.63
C TYR A 23 -9.09 -15.49 5.69
N VAL A 24 -8.20 -15.73 6.67
CA VAL A 24 -7.86 -14.74 7.70
C VAL A 24 -7.23 -13.50 7.04
N GLU A 25 -6.31 -13.68 6.10
CA GLU A 25 -5.66 -12.59 5.37
C GLU A 25 -6.68 -11.76 4.58
N LEU A 26 -7.56 -12.41 3.82
CA LEU A 26 -8.60 -11.73 3.05
C LEU A 26 -9.56 -10.96 3.96
N THR A 27 -9.95 -11.57 5.08
CA THR A 27 -10.84 -10.94 6.07
C THR A 27 -10.18 -9.74 6.73
N ALA A 28 -8.90 -9.84 7.08
CA ALA A 28 -8.13 -8.74 7.63
C ALA A 28 -8.05 -7.58 6.63
N ARG A 29 -7.71 -7.85 5.36
CA ARG A 29 -7.66 -6.83 4.29
C ARG A 29 -9.01 -6.15 4.08
N SER A 30 -10.10 -6.92 4.09
CA SER A 30 -11.44 -6.37 3.93
C SER A 30 -11.90 -5.52 5.11
N ARG A 31 -11.48 -5.83 6.34
CA ARG A 31 -11.94 -5.12 7.54
C ARG A 31 -11.06 -3.94 7.93
N TYR A 32 -9.76 -4.07 7.74
CA TYR A 32 -8.76 -3.09 8.19
C TYR A 32 -8.14 -2.31 7.03
N GLY A 33 -8.46 -2.69 5.79
CA GLY A 33 -8.20 -1.85 4.62
C GLY A 33 -9.19 -0.68 4.56
N GLY A 34 -8.79 0.38 3.86
CA GLY A 34 -9.64 1.56 3.71
C GLY A 34 -9.06 2.58 2.75
N THR A 35 -9.85 3.59 2.42
CA THR A 35 -9.38 4.73 1.64
C THR A 35 -8.63 5.70 2.53
N MET A 36 -7.47 6.16 2.07
CA MET A 36 -6.69 7.20 2.74
C MET A 36 -7.33 8.57 2.46
N SER A 37 -7.44 9.40 3.50
CA SER A 37 -7.82 10.80 3.32
C SER A 37 -6.60 11.56 2.78
N ILE A 38 -6.79 12.26 1.65
CA ILE A 38 -5.74 13.05 0.99
C ILE A 38 -6.26 14.47 0.85
N ASP A 39 -5.58 15.40 1.51
CA ASP A 39 -5.86 16.83 1.41
C ASP A 39 -5.41 17.36 0.04
N GLY A 40 -6.12 18.38 -0.45
CA GLY A 40 -5.78 19.07 -1.71
C GLY A 40 -6.41 18.47 -2.96
N LEU A 41 -7.27 17.46 -2.84
CA LEU A 41 -8.09 16.94 -3.94
C LEU A 41 -9.45 17.65 -4.03
N PRO A 42 -10.06 17.77 -5.23
CA PRO A 42 -9.55 17.34 -6.53
C PRO A 42 -8.49 18.29 -7.11
N ILE A 43 -7.60 17.76 -7.95
CA ILE A 43 -6.60 18.52 -8.71
C ILE A 43 -6.91 18.41 -10.20
N ASN A 44 -6.90 19.53 -10.91
CA ASN A 44 -7.11 19.52 -12.36
C ASN A 44 -6.03 18.68 -13.06
N ASN A 45 -6.44 17.84 -14.01
CA ASN A 45 -5.54 16.95 -14.78
C ASN A 45 -4.74 15.94 -13.95
N ALA A 46 -5.16 15.66 -12.72
CA ALA A 46 -4.55 14.63 -11.89
C ALA A 46 -5.61 13.75 -11.20
N ARG A 47 -5.29 12.46 -11.10
CA ARG A 47 -6.02 11.47 -10.33
C ARG A 47 -5.09 10.96 -9.24
N VAL A 48 -5.50 11.11 -7.99
CA VAL A 48 -4.75 10.62 -6.84
C VAL A 48 -5.70 9.76 -6.01
N THR A 49 -5.26 8.56 -5.67
CA THR A 49 -5.99 7.66 -4.78
C THR A 49 -5.01 7.09 -3.77
N GLY A 50 -5.40 7.08 -2.49
CA GLY A 50 -4.62 6.44 -1.44
C GLY A 50 -5.41 5.35 -0.75
N THR A 51 -4.72 4.30 -0.34
CA THR A 51 -5.30 3.16 0.36
C THR A 51 -4.46 2.80 1.58
N TRP A 52 -5.15 2.45 2.65
CA TRP A 52 -4.60 1.74 3.80
C TRP A 52 -4.89 0.26 3.60
N THR A 53 -3.91 -0.58 3.85
CA THR A 53 -4.04 -2.04 3.77
C THR A 53 -3.31 -2.65 4.97
N PRO A 54 -3.80 -3.72 5.61
CA PRO A 54 -2.98 -4.45 6.57
C PRO A 54 -1.78 -5.09 5.85
N ASP A 55 -0.63 -5.11 6.53
CA ASP A 55 0.57 -5.73 6.00
C ASP A 55 0.46 -7.26 5.99
N ILE A 56 1.22 -7.91 5.10
CA ILE A 56 1.35 -9.37 5.07
C ILE A 56 1.93 -9.81 6.42
N PHE A 57 1.34 -10.84 7.03
CA PHE A 57 1.60 -11.31 8.42
C PHE A 57 1.03 -10.45 9.55
N TRP A 58 0.22 -9.42 9.26
CA TRP A 58 -0.53 -8.66 10.27
C TRP A 58 0.35 -7.93 11.32
N VAL A 59 1.64 -7.76 11.04
CA VAL A 59 2.60 -7.13 11.98
C VAL A 59 2.49 -5.60 11.94
N GLY A 60 1.74 -5.03 10.99
CA GLY A 60 1.58 -3.59 10.87
C GLY A 60 0.56 -3.14 9.83
N LYS A 61 0.62 -1.84 9.52
CA LYS A 61 -0.11 -1.25 8.40
C LYS A 61 0.80 -1.23 7.17
N ALA A 62 0.18 -1.19 6.01
CA ALA A 62 0.78 -0.84 4.73
C ALA A 62 -0.11 0.24 4.10
N TRP A 63 0.47 1.01 3.18
CA TRP A 63 -0.28 1.99 2.42
C TRP A 63 0.26 2.14 1.02
N ALA A 64 -0.62 2.54 0.12
CA ALA A 64 -0.29 2.88 -1.25
C ALA A 64 -0.92 4.22 -1.62
N ILE A 65 -0.20 5.02 -2.41
CA ILE A 65 -0.73 6.21 -3.08
C ILE A 65 -0.44 6.03 -4.58
N GLU A 66 -1.51 5.94 -5.36
CA GLU A 66 -1.46 5.92 -6.81
C GLU A 66 -1.71 7.35 -7.33
N ILE A 67 -0.80 7.83 -8.16
CA ILE A 67 -0.82 9.18 -8.73
C ILE A 67 -0.72 9.07 -10.24
N GLN A 68 -1.71 9.59 -10.95
CA GLN A 68 -1.68 9.78 -12.39
C GLN A 68 -1.89 11.26 -12.69
N SER A 69 -0.85 11.94 -13.19
CA SER A 69 -0.88 13.40 -13.39
C SER A 69 -0.27 13.80 -14.74
N ALA A 70 -0.87 14.79 -15.39
CA ALA A 70 -0.29 15.44 -16.58
C ALA A 70 0.83 16.44 -16.22
N GLU A 71 0.92 16.83 -14.95
CA GLU A 71 1.84 17.86 -14.44
C GLU A 71 2.64 17.31 -13.26
N ASP A 72 3.76 17.98 -12.93
CA ASP A 72 4.51 17.65 -11.72
C ASP A 72 3.69 18.09 -10.50
N LEU A 73 3.67 17.25 -9.47
CA LEU A 73 2.93 17.47 -8.23
C LEU A 73 3.88 17.52 -7.03
N GLU A 74 3.41 18.18 -5.99
CA GLU A 74 4.04 18.19 -4.67
C GLU A 74 3.22 17.29 -3.74
N LEU A 75 3.81 16.20 -3.27
CA LEU A 75 3.26 15.32 -2.25
C LEU A 75 3.87 15.69 -0.90
N ARG A 76 3.02 15.90 0.11
CA ARG A 76 3.44 16.15 1.48
C ARG A 76 2.98 15.01 2.39
N LEU A 77 3.93 14.41 3.10
CA LEU A 77 3.67 13.37 4.09
C LEU A 77 4.19 13.87 5.45
N ASP A 78 3.28 14.15 6.39
CA ASP A 78 3.60 14.71 7.71
C ASP A 78 4.55 15.93 7.66
N GLY A 79 4.38 16.78 6.65
CA GLY A 79 5.20 17.98 6.44
C GLY A 79 6.50 17.77 5.65
N ARG A 80 6.88 16.53 5.33
CA ARG A 80 7.97 16.23 4.39
C ARG A 80 7.49 16.39 2.96
N VAL A 81 8.25 17.09 2.14
CA VAL A 81 7.87 17.46 0.78
C VAL A 81 8.58 16.59 -0.24
N TYR A 82 7.82 16.02 -1.16
CA TYR A 82 8.29 15.17 -2.25
C TYR A 82 7.78 15.74 -3.57
N VAL A 83 8.65 15.84 -4.57
CA VAL A 83 8.26 16.22 -5.93
C VAL A 83 7.98 14.95 -6.72
N ILE A 84 6.73 14.79 -7.15
CA ILE A 84 6.28 13.69 -7.98
C ILE A 84 6.22 14.19 -9.43
N PRO A 85 7.06 13.69 -10.34
CA PRO A 85 7.07 14.14 -11.72
C PRO A 85 5.78 13.72 -12.41
N LYS A 86 5.44 14.39 -13.52
CA LYS A 86 4.32 14.00 -14.38
C LYS A 86 4.41 12.52 -14.79
N GLY A 87 3.26 11.89 -14.95
CA GLY A 87 3.15 10.46 -15.31
C GLY A 87 2.30 9.67 -14.33
N SER A 88 2.50 8.35 -14.34
CA SER A 88 1.83 7.40 -13.46
C SER A 88 2.83 6.84 -12.47
N HIS A 89 2.56 7.00 -11.18
CA HIS A 89 3.43 6.59 -10.09
C HIS A 89 2.63 5.87 -9.02
N GLU A 90 3.24 4.84 -8.45
CA GLU A 90 2.74 4.14 -7.28
C GLU A 90 3.78 4.29 -6.17
N LEU A 91 3.36 4.87 -5.07
CA LEU A 91 4.13 5.02 -3.85
C LEU A 91 3.58 4.00 -2.85
N TYR A 92 4.43 3.11 -2.37
CA TYR A 92 4.02 2.03 -1.48
C TYR A 92 4.97 1.97 -0.29
N SER A 93 4.41 1.78 0.91
CA SER A 93 5.18 1.46 2.10
C SER A 93 4.48 0.45 3.00
N ASN A 94 5.27 -0.44 3.59
CA ASN A 94 4.84 -1.45 4.54
C ASN A 94 5.86 -1.62 5.68
N HIS A 95 5.55 -2.49 6.66
CA HIS A 95 6.35 -2.64 7.87
C HIS A 95 7.69 -3.37 7.62
N ASP A 96 7.86 -4.10 6.53
CA ASP A 96 9.10 -4.85 6.26
C ASP A 96 10.13 -4.11 5.40
N ALA A 97 9.85 -2.85 5.03
CA ALA A 97 10.69 -2.01 4.17
C ALA A 97 10.94 -2.58 2.77
N THR A 98 10.14 -3.55 2.33
CA THR A 98 10.10 -3.97 0.92
C THR A 98 9.27 -2.97 0.13
N ASN A 99 9.76 -1.72 0.08
CA ASN A 99 9.18 -0.66 -0.75
C ASN A 99 9.33 -1.04 -2.23
N THR A 100 8.32 -1.69 -2.79
CA THR A 100 8.23 -2.04 -4.21
C THR A 100 7.53 -0.92 -4.97
N GLY A 101 8.26 0.16 -5.27
CA GLY A 101 7.73 1.26 -6.09
C GLY A 101 8.84 2.22 -6.49
N LYS A 102 8.90 2.61 -7.76
CA LYS A 102 10.00 3.31 -8.46
C LYS A 102 10.29 4.76 -8.01
N PHE A 103 10.03 5.13 -6.76
CA PHE A 103 10.41 6.44 -6.20
C PHE A 103 11.06 6.26 -4.83
N GLY A 104 12.37 6.56 -4.74
CA GLY A 104 13.16 6.72 -3.50
C GLY A 104 12.80 5.82 -2.32
N SER A 105 13.22 4.55 -2.37
CA SER A 105 12.78 3.42 -1.52
C SER A 105 13.08 3.50 -0.01
N ARG A 106 13.41 4.67 0.55
CA ARG A 106 13.56 4.87 2.01
C ARG A 106 12.89 6.11 2.57
N ASP A 107 12.51 7.08 1.73
CA ASP A 107 11.99 8.34 2.26
C ASP A 107 10.51 8.25 2.67
N PHE A 108 9.81 7.21 2.22
CA PHE A 108 8.39 6.96 2.46
C PHE A 108 8.13 6.05 3.67
N TRP A 109 9.09 5.95 4.60
CA TRP A 109 8.96 5.08 5.78
C TRP A 109 7.99 5.65 6.82
N GLY A 110 7.14 4.77 7.36
CA GLY A 110 6.21 5.07 8.45
C GLY A 110 4.75 5.08 8.01
N TYR A 111 3.87 5.53 8.90
CA TYR A 111 2.44 5.60 8.67
C TYR A 111 2.03 7.06 8.68
N PRO A 112 1.93 7.73 7.51
CA PRO A 112 1.63 9.15 7.49
C PRO A 112 0.25 9.41 8.11
N GLU A 113 0.19 10.31 9.08
CA GLU A 113 -1.08 10.74 9.67
C GLU A 113 -1.75 11.80 8.80
N LYS A 114 -0.94 12.58 8.08
CA LYS A 114 -1.39 13.60 7.16
C LYS A 114 -0.76 13.44 5.78
N VAL A 115 -1.62 13.31 4.77
CA VAL A 115 -1.24 13.23 3.35
C VAL A 115 -1.89 14.36 2.59
N GLU A 116 -1.08 15.13 1.88
CA GLU A 116 -1.54 16.27 1.10
C GLU A 116 -0.88 16.28 -0.28
N VAL A 117 -1.65 16.59 -1.32
CA VAL A 117 -1.13 16.76 -2.68
C VAL A 117 -1.47 18.15 -3.19
N ARG A 118 -0.51 18.79 -3.85
CA ARG A 118 -0.66 20.11 -4.46
C ARG A 118 -0.05 20.13 -5.86
N PRO A 119 -0.54 20.98 -6.78
CA PRO A 119 0.21 21.32 -7.98
C PRO A 119 1.59 21.86 -7.62
N LEU A 120 2.64 21.47 -8.34
CA LEU A 120 3.96 22.04 -8.13
C LEU A 120 3.92 23.51 -8.58
N ASN A 121 3.82 24.44 -7.63
CA ASN A 121 3.96 25.86 -7.91
C ASN A 121 5.40 26.12 -8.33
N ARG A 122 5.67 26.03 -9.63
CA ARG A 122 6.87 26.60 -10.23
C ARG A 122 6.71 28.12 -10.08
N MET A 123 7.36 28.69 -9.06
CA MET A 123 7.52 30.14 -9.05
C MET A 123 8.15 30.55 -10.40
N PRO A 124 7.61 31.57 -11.07
CA PRO A 124 8.16 32.07 -12.33
C PRO A 124 9.61 32.53 -12.19
#